data_AF-A0A2N5FW46-F1
#
_entry.id   AF-A0A2N5FW46-F1
#
_cell.length_a   1.000
_cell.length_b   1.000
_cell.length_c   1.000
_cell.angle_alpha   90.00
_cell.angle_beta   90.00
_cell.angle_gamma   90.00
#
_symmetry.space_group_name_H-M   'P 1'
#
loop_
_entity.id
_entity.type
_entity.pdbx_description
1 polymer ?
#
loop_
_entity_poly.entity_id
_entity_poly.type
_entity_poly.pdbx_seq_one_letter_code
_entity_poly.pdbx_strand_id
1 'polypeptide(L)' 'MNFQFDMIEDKVEFFEAEKLKDLEKKINDQIEVNKAILLTVHHVSHQMHVDENGRTYFSAVVLFKSKHK' A
#
# COMPACT_ATOMS: atom_id res chain seq x y z
N MET A 1 -35.16 5.47 -0.31
CA MET A 1 -33.86 5.35 -1.00
C MET A 1 -33.09 4.24 -0.32
N ASN A 2 -32.80 3.13 -1.01
CA ASN A 2 -31.86 2.13 -0.51
C ASN A 2 -30.47 2.57 -0.97
N PHE A 3 -29.66 3.07 -0.05
CA PHE A 3 -28.24 3.30 -0.31
C PHE A 3 -27.54 1.95 -0.22
N GLN A 4 -27.25 1.36 -1.37
CA GLN A 4 -26.40 0.18 -1.46
C GLN A 4 -24.97 0.67 -1.60
N PHE A 5 -24.21 0.60 -0.51
CA PHE A 5 -22.77 0.89 -0.53
C PHE A 5 -22.05 -0.39 -0.94
N ASP A 6 -21.59 -0.46 -2.19
CA ASP A 6 -20.61 -1.45 -2.59
C ASP A 6 -19.25 -1.02 -2.02
N MET A 7 -18.90 -1.56 -0.85
CA MET A 7 -17.62 -1.30 -0.20
C MET A 7 -16.50 -2.04 -0.92
N ILE A 8 -15.33 -1.40 -1.02
CA ILE A 8 -14.12 -2.05 -1.51
C ILE A 8 -13.68 -3.04 -0.43
N GLU A 9 -13.58 -4.32 -0.80
CA GLU A 9 -13.22 -5.40 0.12
C GLU A 9 -11.72 -5.71 0.13
N ASP A 10 -11.10 -5.67 -1.05
CA ASP A 10 -9.70 -6.02 -1.27
C ASP A 10 -9.08 -4.94 -2.17
N LYS A 11 -7.88 -4.45 -1.82
CA LYS A 11 -7.14 -3.47 -2.61
C LYS A 11 -5.66 -3.82 -2.61
N VAL A 12 -5.04 -3.89 -3.79
CA VAL A 12 -3.60 -4.08 -3.94
C VAL A 12 -2.99 -2.79 -4.44
N GLU A 13 -1.96 -2.29 -3.76
CA GLU A 13 -1.23 -1.09 -4.17
C GLU A 13 0.27 -1.37 -4.22
N PHE A 14 0.92 -0.82 -5.24
CA PHE A 14 2.37 -0.91 -5.43
C PHE A 14 3.00 0.43 -5.11
N PHE A 15 4.10 0.39 -4.38
CA PHE A 15 4.87 1.57 -3.99
C PHE A 15 6.32 1.36 -4.37
N GLU A 16 6.99 2.46 -4.71
CA GLU A 16 8.42 2.48 -4.97
C GLU A 16 9.05 3.78 -4.49
N ALA A 17 10.33 3.72 -4.11
CA ALA A 17 11.15 4.88 -3.82
C ALA A 17 12.65 4.56 -3.91
N GLU A 18 13.48 5.58 -4.13
CA GLU A 18 14.95 5.45 -4.09
C GLU A 18 15.51 5.30 -2.68
N LYS A 19 14.74 5.73 -1.66
CA LYS A 19 15.11 5.62 -0.24
C LYS A 19 14.03 4.87 0.52
N LEU A 20 14.45 3.95 1.38
CA LEU A 20 13.53 3.16 2.20
C LEU A 20 12.57 4.02 3.04
N LYS A 21 13.07 5.13 3.60
CA LYS A 21 12.26 6.08 4.39
C LYS A 21 11.12 6.71 3.57
N ASP A 22 11.38 6.98 2.30
CA ASP A 22 10.39 7.58 1.41
C ASP A 22 9.33 6.54 1.01
N LEU A 23 9.74 5.28 0.83
CA LEU A 23 8.81 4.16 0.62
C LEU A 23 7.89 3.99 1.82
N GLU A 24 8.46 3.96 3.03
CA GLU A 24 7.71 3.87 4.28
C GLU A 24 6.71 5.02 4.43
N LYS A 25 7.14 6.26 4.14
CA LYS A 25 6.26 7.42 4.20
C LYS A 25 5.08 7.28 3.23
N LYS A 26 5.31 6.87 1.98
CA LYS A 26 4.24 6.68 0.98
C LYS A 26 3.22 5.64 1.44
N ILE A 27 3.68 4.53 2.01
CA ILE A 27 2.80 3.48 2.53
C ILE A 27 1.98 4.02 3.71
N ASN A 28 2.59 4.72 4.66
CA ASN A 28 1.90 5.29 5.82
C ASN A 28 0.86 6.35 5.43
N ASP A 29 1.19 7.24 4.48
CA ASP A 29 0.24 8.22 3.96
C ASP A 29 -0.98 7.51 3.33
N GLN A 30 -0.76 6.43 2.57
CA GLN A 30 -1.83 5.67 1.95
C GLN A 30 -2.67 4.87 2.96
N ILE A 31 -2.07 4.42 4.07
CA ILE A 31 -2.80 3.80 5.18
C ILE A 31 -3.82 4.80 5.75
N GLU A 32 -3.44 6.07 5.97
CA GLU A 32 -4.39 7.08 6.47
C GLU A 32 -5.54 7.34 5.49
N VAL A 33 -5.26 7.37 4.18
CA VAL A 33 -6.31 7.47 3.15
C VAL A 33 -7.23 6.25 3.18
N ASN A 34 -6.67 5.04 3.27
CA ASN A 34 -7.44 3.79 3.22
C ASN A 34 -8.30 3.59 4.48
N LYS A 35 -7.94 4.16 5.64
CA LYS A 35 -8.80 4.19 6.83
C LYS A 35 -10.14 4.88 6.57
N ALA A 36 -10.17 5.94 5.75
CA ALA A 36 -11.41 6.66 5.41
C ALA A 36 -12.42 5.78 4.64
N ILE A 37 -11.94 4.71 4.01
CA ILE A 37 -12.75 3.72 3.28
C ILE A 37 -12.75 2.34 3.95
N LEU A 38 -12.48 2.29 5.27
CA LEU A 38 -12.53 1.09 6.12
C LEU A 38 -11.58 -0.05 5.71
N LEU A 39 -10.54 0.27 4.95
CA LEU A 39 -9.48 -0.66 4.57
C LEU A 39 -8.33 -0.61 5.59
N THR A 40 -7.74 -1.77 5.86
CA THR A 40 -6.59 -1.96 6.75
C THR A 40 -5.52 -2.80 6.06
N VAL A 41 -4.27 -2.68 6.48
CA VAL A 41 -3.17 -3.49 5.93
C VAL A 41 -3.37 -4.95 6.34
N HIS A 42 -3.48 -5.83 5.34
CA HIS A 42 -3.51 -7.27 5.55
C HIS A 42 -2.13 -7.91 5.33
N HIS A 43 -1.38 -7.44 4.34
CA HIS A 43 -0.04 -7.96 4.07
C HIS A 43 0.84 -6.93 3.36
N VAL A 44 2.14 -6.96 3.63
CA VAL A 44 3.14 -6.17 2.90
C VAL A 44 4.28 -7.09 2.47
N SER A 45 4.61 -7.08 1.18
CA SER A 45 5.83 -7.69 0.66
C SER A 45 6.74 -6.60 0.10
N HIS A 46 8.03 -6.69 0.38
CA HIS A 46 9.03 -5.72 -0.04
C HIS A 46 10.07 -6.39 -0.93
N GLN A 47 10.57 -5.65 -1.92
CA GLN A 47 11.71 -6.05 -2.73
C GLN A 47 12.69 -4.87 -2.81
N MET A 48 13.98 -5.19 -2.93
CA MET A 48 15.02 -4.22 -3.24
C MET A 48 15.84 -4.73 -4.41
N HIS A 49 16.17 -3.82 -5.32
CA HIS A 49 17.02 -4.06 -6.47
C HIS A 49 18.06 -2.96 -6.59
N VAL A 50 19.27 -3.33 -7.04
CA VAL A 50 20.33 -2.38 -7.37
C VAL A 50 20.52 -2.42 -8.88
N ASP A 51 20.38 -1.29 -9.55
CA ASP A 51 20.59 -1.22 -11.00
C ASP A 51 22.07 -1.31 -11.40
N GLU A 52 22.33 -1.36 -12.71
CA GLU A 52 23.69 -1.43 -13.27
C GLU A 52 24.56 -0.21 -12.90
N ASN A 53 23.95 0.91 -12.52
CA ASN A 53 24.61 2.14 -12.10
C ASN A 53 24.80 2.22 -10.57
N GLY A 54 24.43 1.18 -9.83
CA GLY A 54 24.51 1.15 -8.37
C GLY A 54 23.38 1.87 -7.63
N ARG A 55 22.29 2.27 -8.32
CA ARG A 55 21.14 2.92 -7.71
C ARG A 55 20.23 1.90 -7.04
N THR A 56 19.87 2.16 -5.79
CA THR A 56 18.93 1.33 -5.03
C THR A 56 17.49 1.71 -5.34
N TYR A 57 16.68 0.72 -5.71
CA TYR A 57 15.24 0.83 -5.85
C TYR A 57 14.58 -0.04 -4.80
N PHE A 58 13.76 0.58 -3.94
CA PHE A 58 12.93 -0.12 -2.98
C PHE A 58 11.50 -0.15 -3.50
N SER A 59 10.87 -1.31 -3.47
CA SER A 59 9.47 -1.48 -3.83
C SER A 59 8.72 -2.29 -2.79
N ALA A 60 7.41 -2.07 -2.74
CA ALA A 60 6.51 -2.85 -1.91
C ALA A 60 5.18 -3.07 -2.61
N VAL A 61 4.58 -4.23 -2.37
CA VAL A 61 3.16 -4.47 -2.63
C VAL A 61 2.44 -4.56 -1.29
N VAL A 62 1.41 -3.75 -1.13
CA VAL A 62 0.54 -3.74 0.05
C VAL A 62 -0.82 -4.27 -0.34
N LEU A 63 -1.22 -5.36 0.31
CA LEU A 63 -2.59 -5.85 0.26
C LEU A 63 -3.35 -5.23 1.42
N PHE A 64 -4.35 -4.41 1.09
CA PHE A 64 -5.34 -3.91 2.03
C PHE A 64 -6.61 -4.74 1.96
N LYS A 65 -7.28 -4.90 3.10
CA LYS A 65 -8.58 -5.55 3.22
C LYS A 65 -9.53 -4.77 4.10
N SER A 66 -10.82 -4.95 3.85
CA SER A 66 -11.88 -4.47 4.72
C SER A 66 -11.65 -4.96 6.15
N LYS A 67 -11.83 -4.07 7.13
CA LYS A 67 -11.62 -4.36 8.57
C LYS A 67 -12.45 -5.54 9.10
N HIS A 68 -13.50 -5.93 8.38
CA HIS A 68 -14.45 -6.95 8.78
C HIS A 68 -14.10 -8.38 8.28
N LYS A 69 -12.95 -8.56 7.64
CA LYS A 69 -12.53 -9.80 6.99
C LYS A 69 -11.12 -10.20 7.41
#